data_AF-A0A6B3CA49-F1
#
_entry.id   AF-A0A6B3CA49-F1
#
_cell.length_a   1.000
_cell.length_b   1.000
_cell.length_c   1.000
_cell.angle_alpha   90.00
_cell.angle_beta   90.00
_cell.angle_gamma   90.00
#
_symmetry.space_group_name_H-M   'P 1'
#
loop_
_entity.id
_entity.type
_entity.pdbx_description
1 polymer ?
#
loop_
_entity_poly.entity_id
_entity_poly.type
_entity_poly.pdbx_seq_one_letter_code
_entity_poly.pdbx_strand_id
1 'polypeptide(L)'
;TVDVHVRGNEVTLAGPAGDVALVTRLVDELVEMAAAGTPLSPEVVQRSVTMLTADSGARPADVLTFNILSTRGRTIRAKTAGQKDYVDAIERNTVTFGIGPAGTGKTYLAMAKAVQALQARRVNRIVLTRPAVEAGEGLGFLPGSL
;
A
#
# COMPACT_ATOMS: atom_id res chain seq x y z
N THR A 1 17.13 15.71 -18.07
CA THR A 1 15.69 15.96 -18.35
C THR A 1 15.29 15.05 -19.49
N VAL A 2 14.09 14.47 -19.44
CA VAL A 2 13.57 13.58 -20.47
C VAL A 2 12.44 14.30 -21.19
N ASP A 3 12.51 14.34 -22.51
CA ASP A 3 11.43 14.82 -23.37
C ASP A 3 10.45 13.68 -23.62
N VAL A 4 9.16 13.98 -23.41
CA VAL A 4 8.06 13.02 -23.57
C VAL A 4 7.14 13.51 -24.69
N HIS A 5 6.99 12.72 -25.74
CA HIS A 5 6.07 12.98 -26.83
C HIS A 5 5.01 11.87 -26.92
N VAL A 6 3.74 12.24 -27.05
CA VAL A 6 2.62 11.29 -27.07
C VAL A 6 1.81 11.47 -28.34
N ARG A 7 1.64 10.39 -29.10
CA ARG A 7 0.82 10.35 -30.31
C ARG A 7 -0.06 9.10 -30.31
N GLY A 8 -1.34 9.26 -29.97
CA GLY A 8 -2.25 8.13 -29.81
C GLY A 8 -1.77 7.20 -28.69
N ASN A 9 -1.46 5.95 -29.03
CA ASN A 9 -0.95 4.95 -28.08
C ASN A 9 0.59 4.84 -28.11
N GLU A 10 1.26 5.73 -28.83
CA GLU A 10 2.71 5.76 -28.93
C GLU A 10 3.27 6.83 -27.99
N VAL A 11 4.19 6.42 -27.10
CA VAL A 11 4.92 7.29 -26.18
C VAL A 11 6.40 7.23 -26.55
N THR A 12 6.94 8.35 -27.02
CA THR A 12 8.35 8.51 -27.35
C THR A 12 9.07 9.24 -26.23
N LEU A 13 10.21 8.69 -25.79
CA LEU A 13 11.04 9.23 -24.73
C LEU A 13 12.45 9.53 -25.28
N ALA A 14 12.95 10.74 -25.04
CA ALA A 14 14.29 11.15 -25.45
C ALA A 14 15.05 11.79 -24.28
N GLY A 15 16.31 11.44 -24.10
CA GLY A 15 17.13 11.94 -22.99
C GLY A 15 18.25 10.98 -22.59
N PRO A 16 18.84 11.16 -21.39
CA PRO A 16 19.84 10.25 -20.84
C PRO A 16 19.30 8.83 -20.69
N ALA A 17 20.09 7.81 -21.04
CA ALA A 17 19.65 6.42 -21.09
C ALA A 17 19.07 5.90 -19.76
N GLY A 18 19.66 6.28 -18.63
CA GLY A 18 19.16 5.91 -17.30
C GLY A 18 17.80 6.53 -16.99
N ASP A 19 17.62 7.81 -17.28
CA ASP A 19 16.36 8.51 -17.06
C ASP A 19 15.26 7.98 -17.99
N VAL A 20 15.58 7.73 -19.26
CA VAL A 20 14.66 7.11 -20.23
C VAL A 20 14.23 5.72 -19.77
N ALA A 21 15.16 4.91 -19.25
CA ALA A 21 14.82 3.58 -18.72
C ALA A 21 13.89 3.66 -17.50
N LEU A 22 14.12 4.61 -16.58
CA LEU A 22 13.23 4.83 -15.42
C LEU A 22 11.84 5.29 -15.85
N VAL A 23 11.75 6.24 -16.78
CA VAL A 23 10.46 6.74 -17.29
C VAL A 23 9.72 5.67 -18.07
N THR A 24 10.42 4.84 -18.85
CA THR A 24 9.83 3.68 -19.55
C THR A 24 9.18 2.73 -18.54
N ARG A 25 9.93 2.31 -17.51
CA ARG A 25 9.40 1.45 -16.44
C ARG A 25 8.20 2.09 -15.74
N LEU A 26 8.25 3.39 -15.46
CA LEU A 26 7.11 4.09 -14.87
C LEU A 26 5.87 3.99 -15.77
N VAL A 27 6.00 4.25 -17.07
CA VAL A 27 4.87 4.17 -18.01
C VAL A 27 4.31 2.75 -18.06
N ASP A 28 5.15 1.72 -18.12
CA ASP A 28 4.71 0.31 -18.12
C ASP A 28 3.88 -0.02 -16.86
N GLU A 29 4.37 0.36 -15.68
CA GLU A 29 3.65 0.16 -14.40
C GLU A 29 2.32 0.93 -14.35
N LEU A 30 2.27 2.16 -14.89
CA LEU A 30 1.04 2.96 -14.97
C LEU A 30 0.02 2.32 -15.92
N VAL A 31 0.47 1.75 -17.04
CA VAL A 31 -0.40 1.02 -17.99
C VAL A 31 -0.98 -0.23 -17.35
N GLU A 32 -0.18 -1.02 -16.65
CA GLU A 32 -0.66 -2.20 -15.90
C GLU A 32 -1.71 -1.80 -14.85
N MET A 33 -1.46 -0.72 -14.09
CA MET A 33 -2.42 -0.21 -13.11
C MET A 33 -3.73 0.26 -13.76
N ALA A 34 -3.65 0.98 -14.87
CA ALA A 34 -4.84 1.42 -15.60
C ALA A 34 -5.65 0.23 -16.13
N ALA A 35 -4.98 -0.79 -16.68
CA ALA A 35 -5.61 -2.02 -17.15
C ALA A 35 -6.30 -2.79 -16.00
N ALA A 36 -5.74 -2.75 -14.79
CA ALA A 36 -6.35 -3.30 -13.58
C ALA A 36 -7.49 -2.44 -12.99
N GLY A 37 -7.89 -1.35 -13.66
CA GLY A 37 -8.96 -0.45 -13.21
C GLY A 37 -8.56 0.49 -12.08
N THR A 38 -7.26 0.67 -11.82
CA THR A 38 -6.78 1.64 -10.83
C THR A 38 -6.83 3.05 -11.43
N PRO A 39 -7.54 4.01 -10.80
CA PRO A 39 -7.53 5.39 -11.25
C PRO A 39 -6.12 5.99 -11.14
N LEU A 40 -5.60 6.48 -12.25
CA LEU A 40 -4.31 7.17 -12.29
C LEU A 40 -4.48 8.64 -11.85
N SER A 41 -4.02 8.95 -10.64
CA SER A 41 -3.99 10.31 -10.11
C SER A 41 -2.54 10.80 -9.95
N PRO A 42 -2.29 12.11 -9.81
CA PRO A 42 -0.95 12.63 -9.55
C PRO A 42 -0.27 11.99 -8.32
N GLU A 43 -1.06 11.66 -7.30
CA GLU A 43 -0.58 10.96 -6.09
C GLU A 43 -0.10 9.53 -6.41
N VAL A 44 -0.79 8.81 -7.32
CA VAL A 44 -0.39 7.47 -7.77
C VAL A 44 0.91 7.54 -8.56
N VAL A 45 1.03 8.50 -9.47
CA VAL A 45 2.26 8.71 -10.26
C VAL A 45 3.43 9.02 -9.33
N GLN A 46 3.27 9.96 -8.40
CA GLN A 46 4.33 10.34 -7.46
C GLN A 46 4.79 9.15 -6.60
N ARG A 47 3.85 8.34 -6.10
CA ARG A 47 4.18 7.13 -5.34
C ARG A 47 4.92 6.11 -6.18
N SER A 48 4.51 5.93 -7.43
CA SER A 48 5.15 4.98 -8.35
C SER A 48 6.59 5.38 -8.62
N VAL A 49 6.85 6.68 -8.83
CA VAL A 49 8.22 7.23 -8.93
C VAL A 49 9.00 6.91 -7.66
N THR A 50 8.48 7.24 -6.48
CA THR A 50 9.17 6.97 -5.21
C THR A 50 9.50 5.49 -5.04
N MET A 51 8.57 4.58 -5.38
CA MET A 51 8.80 3.13 -5.31
C MET A 51 9.86 2.66 -6.29
N LEU A 52 9.85 3.15 -7.53
CA LEU A 52 10.84 2.76 -8.56
C LEU A 52 12.23 3.30 -8.26
N THR A 53 12.34 4.44 -7.57
CA THR A 53 13.63 5.01 -7.15
C THR A 53 14.13 4.44 -5.82
N ALA A 54 13.23 3.90 -4.99
CA ALA A 54 13.61 3.20 -3.77
C ALA A 54 14.02 1.78 -4.17
N ASP A 55 15.30 1.44 -4.03
CA ASP A 55 15.90 0.14 -4.38
C ASP A 55 15.39 -1.02 -3.51
N SER A 56 14.08 -1.27 -3.64
CA SER A 56 13.29 -2.16 -2.78
C SER A 56 12.76 -3.36 -3.56
N GLY A 57 12.93 -3.37 -4.89
CA GLY A 57 12.40 -4.39 -5.79
C GLY A 57 10.87 -4.42 -5.90
N ALA A 58 10.15 -3.58 -5.15
CA ALA A 58 8.70 -3.56 -5.15
C ALA A 58 8.15 -2.88 -6.41
N ARG A 59 7.30 -3.58 -7.17
CA ARG A 59 6.61 -3.02 -8.33
C ARG A 59 5.41 -2.17 -7.90
N PRO A 60 5.27 -0.93 -8.37
CA PRO A 60 4.09 -0.11 -8.11
C PRO A 60 2.77 -0.80 -8.42
N ALA A 61 2.67 -1.51 -9.55
CA ALA A 61 1.46 -2.22 -9.95
C ALA A 61 1.07 -3.28 -8.91
N ASP A 62 2.00 -4.09 -8.41
CA ASP A 62 1.74 -5.14 -7.41
C ASP A 62 1.21 -4.58 -6.08
N VAL A 63 1.63 -3.37 -5.71
CA VAL A 63 1.25 -2.73 -4.44
C VAL A 63 -0.04 -1.94 -4.59
N LEU A 64 -0.12 -1.07 -5.59
CA LEU A 64 -1.17 -0.07 -5.71
C LEU A 64 -2.45 -0.63 -6.36
N THR A 65 -2.39 -1.78 -7.04
CA THR A 65 -3.60 -2.47 -7.53
C THR A 65 -4.24 -3.38 -6.48
N PHE A 66 -3.55 -3.63 -5.35
CA PHE A 66 -4.04 -4.53 -4.30
C PHE A 66 -5.20 -3.91 -3.51
N ASN A 67 -6.41 -4.04 -4.05
CA ASN A 67 -7.64 -3.55 -3.46
C ASN A 67 -8.15 -4.52 -2.39
N ILE A 68 -8.39 -3.98 -1.20
CA ILE A 68 -8.91 -4.75 -0.07
C ILE A 68 -10.42 -4.63 -0.01
N LEU A 69 -10.94 -3.40 -0.01
CA LEU A 69 -12.36 -3.16 0.18
C LEU A 69 -12.75 -1.92 -0.61
N SER A 70 -13.81 -2.01 -1.39
CA SER A 70 -14.40 -0.86 -2.08
C SER A 70 -15.81 -0.64 -1.56
N THR A 71 -16.10 0.55 -1.03
CA THR A 71 -17.45 0.93 -0.58
C THR A 71 -17.75 2.36 -0.98
N ARG A 72 -18.91 2.58 -1.63
CA ARG A 72 -19.41 3.92 -2.05
C ARG A 72 -18.32 4.79 -2.71
N GLY A 73 -17.59 4.22 -3.66
CA GLY A 73 -16.53 4.91 -4.41
C GLY A 73 -15.19 5.11 -3.66
N ARG A 74 -15.07 4.67 -2.40
CA ARG A 74 -13.81 4.70 -1.65
C ARG A 74 -13.20 3.30 -1.61
N THR A 75 -11.99 3.19 -2.17
CA THR A 75 -11.23 1.94 -2.17
C THR A 75 -10.13 2.00 -1.11
N ILE A 76 -10.14 1.02 -0.21
CA ILE A 76 -9.08 0.76 0.75
C ILE A 76 -8.08 -0.19 0.09
N ARG A 77 -6.81 0.21 0.06
CA ARG A 77 -5.71 -0.53 -0.54
C ARG A 77 -4.41 -0.25 0.19
N ALA A 78 -3.44 -1.14 0.02
CA ALA A 78 -2.07 -0.87 0.42
C ALA A 78 -1.50 0.31 -0.40
N LYS A 79 -0.70 1.15 0.24
CA LYS A 79 -0.04 2.31 -0.38
C LYS A 79 1.49 2.18 -0.41
N THR A 80 2.04 1.21 0.31
CA THR A 80 3.46 0.93 0.42
C THR A 80 3.70 -0.58 0.37
N ALA A 81 4.92 -0.99 0.02
CA ALA A 81 5.29 -2.41 0.01
C ALA A 81 5.06 -3.07 1.38
N GLY A 82 5.53 -2.44 2.47
CA GLY A 82 5.30 -2.98 3.82
C GLY A 82 3.82 -3.06 4.23
N GLN A 83 2.94 -2.21 3.70
CA GLN A 83 1.49 -2.34 3.90
C GLN A 83 0.92 -3.53 3.13
N LYS A 84 1.43 -3.81 1.92
CA LYS A 84 1.06 -5.01 1.15
C LYS A 84 1.53 -6.26 1.89
N ASP A 85 2.79 -6.30 2.32
CA ASP A 85 3.35 -7.43 3.08
C ASP A 85 2.54 -7.71 4.35
N TYR A 86 2.16 -6.65 5.07
CA TYR A 86 1.31 -6.78 6.24
C TYR A 86 -0.06 -7.42 5.92
N VAL A 87 -0.67 -7.01 4.81
CA VAL A 87 -1.96 -7.54 4.39
C VAL A 87 -1.84 -8.99 3.89
N ASP A 88 -0.83 -9.29 3.09
CA ASP A 88 -0.53 -10.66 2.65
C ASP A 88 -0.25 -11.58 3.85
N ALA A 89 0.40 -11.07 4.89
CA ALA A 89 0.63 -11.81 6.13
C ALA A 89 -0.67 -12.14 6.87
N ILE A 90 -1.69 -11.28 6.83
CA ILE A 90 -3.02 -11.56 7.40
C ILE A 90 -3.71 -12.72 6.65
N GLU A 91 -3.54 -12.78 5.33
CA GLU A 91 -4.10 -13.87 4.50
C GLU A 91 -3.45 -15.24 4.79
N ARG A 92 -2.13 -15.24 4.95
CA ARG A 92 -1.33 -16.48 4.96
C ARG A 92 -1.17 -17.09 6.35
N ASN A 93 -1.46 -16.35 7.41
CA ASN A 93 -1.21 -16.77 8.78
C ASN A 93 -2.49 -16.73 9.62
N THR A 94 -2.60 -17.65 10.58
CA THR A 94 -3.69 -17.64 11.57
C THR A 94 -3.59 -16.44 12.52
N VAL A 95 -2.37 -16.01 12.85
CA VAL A 95 -2.07 -14.88 13.75
C VAL A 95 -1.01 -14.00 13.11
N THR A 96 -1.24 -12.69 13.08
CA THR A 96 -0.33 -11.69 12.50
C THR A 96 -0.11 -10.55 13.49
N PHE A 97 1.14 -10.27 13.83
CA PHE A 97 1.52 -9.11 14.63
C PHE A 97 1.90 -7.94 13.71
N GLY A 98 1.08 -6.90 13.69
CA GLY A 98 1.39 -5.67 12.95
C GLY A 98 2.36 -4.78 13.73
N ILE A 99 3.64 -4.84 13.42
CA ILE A 99 4.69 -3.99 14.01
C ILE A 99 4.99 -2.83 13.05
N GLY A 100 5.19 -1.63 13.59
CA GLY A 100 5.64 -0.47 12.83
C GLY A 100 5.22 0.86 13.45
N PRO A 101 5.73 1.99 12.93
CA PRO A 101 5.50 3.32 13.49
C PRO A 101 4.02 3.66 13.64
N ALA A 102 3.69 4.58 14.56
CA ALA A 102 2.33 5.10 14.69
C ALA A 102 1.86 5.75 13.36
N GLY A 103 0.56 5.66 13.06
CA GLY A 103 -0.02 6.28 11.86
C GLY A 103 0.20 5.54 10.53
N THR A 104 0.91 4.41 10.49
CA THR A 104 1.20 3.68 9.23
C THR A 104 0.05 2.80 8.69
N GLY A 105 -1.16 2.93 9.24
CA GLY A 105 -2.35 2.26 8.72
C GLY A 105 -2.56 0.81 9.17
N LYS A 106 -1.77 0.29 10.13
CA LYS A 106 -1.87 -1.09 10.65
C LYS A 106 -3.31 -1.49 11.02
N THR A 107 -3.92 -0.76 11.96
CA THR A 107 -5.31 -1.01 12.38
C THR A 107 -6.30 -0.85 11.23
N TYR A 108 -6.10 0.16 10.38
CA TYR A 108 -7.01 0.45 9.27
C TYR A 108 -7.04 -0.68 8.22
N LEU A 109 -5.87 -1.20 7.84
CA LEU A 109 -5.74 -2.29 6.88
C LEU A 109 -6.24 -3.62 7.45
N ALA A 110 -5.92 -3.94 8.72
CA ALA A 110 -6.47 -5.12 9.38
C ALA A 110 -8.00 -5.09 9.44
N MET A 111 -8.57 -3.94 9.78
CA MET A 111 -10.02 -3.74 9.78
C MET A 111 -10.61 -3.93 8.39
N ALA A 112 -9.98 -3.40 7.35
CA ALA A 112 -10.44 -3.57 5.98
C ALA A 112 -10.46 -5.05 5.57
N LYS A 113 -9.44 -5.83 5.96
CA LYS A 113 -9.39 -7.29 5.76
C LYS A 113 -10.46 -8.05 6.54
N ALA A 114 -10.67 -7.70 7.80
CA ALA A 114 -11.72 -8.29 8.63
C ALA A 114 -13.12 -8.04 8.03
N VAL A 115 -13.39 -6.80 7.59
CA VAL A 115 -14.65 -6.44 6.93
C VAL A 115 -14.80 -7.16 5.60
N GLN A 116 -13.73 -7.26 4.79
CA GLN A 116 -13.74 -8.03 3.54
C GLN A 116 -14.11 -9.50 3.81
N ALA A 117 -13.52 -10.13 4.83
CA ALA A 117 -13.83 -11.50 5.21
C ALA A 117 -15.28 -11.67 5.69
N LEU A 118 -15.78 -10.72 6.47
CA LEU A 118 -17.18 -10.71 6.95
C LEU A 118 -18.17 -10.59 5.79
N GLN A 119 -17.94 -9.66 4.86
CA GLN A 119 -18.78 -9.48 3.67
C GLN A 119 -18.76 -10.70 2.75
N ALA A 120 -17.60 -11.34 2.60
CA ALA A 120 -17.44 -12.58 1.87
C ALA A 120 -17.97 -13.81 2.63
N ARG A 121 -18.60 -13.64 3.80
CA ARG A 121 -19.10 -14.71 4.69
C ARG A 121 -18.06 -15.75 5.07
N ARG A 122 -16.77 -15.39 5.05
CA ARG A 122 -15.65 -16.24 5.53
C ARG A 122 -15.58 -16.27 7.06
N VAL A 123 -16.16 -15.28 7.73
CA VAL A 123 -16.28 -15.20 9.18
C VAL A 123 -17.69 -14.72 9.56
N ASN A 124 -18.14 -15.09 10.77
CA ASN A 124 -19.48 -14.74 11.26
C ASN A 124 -19.50 -13.44 12.09
N ARG A 125 -18.37 -13.06 12.70
CA ARG A 125 -18.27 -11.85 13.54
C ARG A 125 -16.85 -11.30 13.57
N ILE A 126 -16.73 -10.00 13.79
CA ILE A 126 -15.46 -9.30 14.05
C ILE A 126 -15.45 -8.91 15.53
N VAL A 127 -14.36 -9.18 16.23
CA VAL A 127 -14.17 -8.77 17.63
C VAL A 127 -13.09 -7.71 17.68
N LEU A 128 -13.42 -6.53 18.22
CA LEU A 128 -12.49 -5.42 18.41
C LEU A 128 -12.23 -5.23 19.89
N THR A 129 -10.97 -5.37 20.28
CA THR A 129 -10.53 -5.14 21.65
C THR A 129 -9.47 -4.06 21.65
N ARG A 130 -9.60 -3.10 22.56
CA ARG A 130 -8.48 -2.27 23.00
C ARG A 130 -7.89 -2.91 24.26
N PRO A 131 -6.55 -2.94 24.43
CA PRO A 131 -6.00 -3.28 25.72
C PRO A 131 -6.53 -2.29 26.76
N ALA A 132 -7.02 -2.81 27.89
CA ALA A 132 -7.33 -1.97 29.04
C ALA A 132 -6.00 -1.48 29.61
N VAL A 133 -5.81 -0.16 29.66
CA VAL A 133 -4.74 0.47 30.41
C VAL A 133 -5.43 1.25 31.51
N GLU A 134 -5.26 0.81 32.76
CA GLU A 134 -5.70 1.58 33.92
C GLU A 134 -4.94 2.90 33.95
N ALA A 135 -5.66 4.00 33.75
CA ALA A 135 -5.18 5.32 34.11
C ALA A 135 -5.35 5.47 35.64
N GLY A 136 -4.45 4.84 36.39
CA GLY A 136 -4.40 4.89 37.85
C GLY A 136 -2.94 4.83 38.30
N GLU A 137 -2.52 5.90 38.98
CA GLU A 137 -1.24 6.15 39.67
C GLU A 137 -0.18 5.03 39.65
N GLY A 138 0.91 5.24 38.89
CA GLY A 138 2.16 4.50 39.08
C GLY A 138 2.62 3.57 37.96
N LEU A 139 2.53 3.96 36.68
CA LEU A 139 3.34 3.31 35.64
C LEU A 139 4.76 3.88 35.69
N GLY A 140 5.56 3.30 36.58
CA GLY A 140 7.01 3.40 36.58
C GLY A 140 7.59 3.02 35.22
N PHE A 141 8.68 3.71 34.90
CA PHE A 141 9.61 3.57 33.78
C PHE A 141 9.50 2.32 32.89
N LEU A 142 9.56 2.57 31.58
CA LEU A 142 9.92 1.55 30.58
C LEU A 142 11.34 1.00 30.88
N PRO A 143 11.62 -0.30 30.68
CA PRO A 143 12.96 -0.84 30.80
C PRO A 143 13.83 -0.26 29.69
N GLY A 144 14.91 0.44 30.06
CA GLY A 144 15.86 1.03 29.11
C GLY A 144 16.32 2.45 29.41
N SER A 145 15.96 3.05 30.55
CA SER A 145 16.62 4.27 31.03
C SER A 145 17.84 3.93 31.89
N LEU A 146 18.99 3.71 31.24
CA LEU A 146 20.35 3.99 31.72
C LEU A 146 21.18 4.48 30.53
#